data_AF-A0A7V9S4V4-F1
#
_entry.id   AF-A0A7V9S4V4-F1
#
_cell.length_a   1.000
_cell.length_b   1.000
_cell.length_c   1.000
_cell.angle_alpha   90.00
_cell.angle_beta   90.00
_cell.angle_gamma   90.00
#
_symmetry.space_group_name_H-M   'P 1'
#
loop_
_entity.id
_entity.type
_entity.pdbx_description
1 polymer ?
#
loop_
_entity_poly.entity_id
_entity_poly.type
_entity_poly.pdbx_seq_one_letter_code
_entity_poly.pdbx_strand_id
1 'polypeptide(L)' 'MENKKKAGSSIGGIALVGFMFLGAGIGMIFNKVQIGGAIGMGIGFIAMASIIFYYNRER' A
#
# COMPACT_ATOMS: atom_id res chain seq x y z
N MET A 1 -7.77 -4.86 24.10
CA MET A 1 -7.48 -3.70 23.21
C MET A 1 -6.22 -3.88 22.33
N GLU A 2 -5.51 -5.01 22.41
CA GLU A 2 -4.27 -5.28 21.64
C GLU A 2 -4.51 -5.75 20.19
N ASN A 3 -5.62 -6.45 19.93
CA ASN A 3 -5.89 -7.12 18.67
C ASN A 3 -6.12 -6.15 17.47
N LYS A 4 -6.71 -4.99 17.74
CA LYS A 4 -7.06 -3.97 16.73
C LYS A 4 -5.86 -3.16 16.20
N LYS A 5 -4.73 -3.11 16.92
CA LYS A 5 -3.50 -2.42 16.46
C LYS A 5 -2.70 -3.29 15.48
N LYS A 6 -2.74 -4.62 15.67
CA LYS A 6 -2.18 -5.62 14.75
C LYS A 6 -2.94 -5.62 13.41
N ALA A 7 -4.27 -5.53 13.44
CA ALA A 7 -5.10 -5.54 12.22
C ALA A 7 -4.84 -4.34 11.28
N GLY A 8 -4.69 -3.12 11.82
CA GLY A 8 -4.35 -1.93 11.01
C GLY A 8 -2.96 -2.02 10.36
N SER A 9 -1.98 -2.58 11.08
CA SER A 9 -0.65 -2.84 10.55
C SER A 9 -0.64 -3.94 9.48
N SER A 10 -1.47 -4.97 9.63
CA SER A 10 -1.63 -6.04 8.64
C SER A 10 -2.36 -5.57 7.38
N ILE A 11 -3.42 -4.78 7.51
CA ILE A 11 -4.18 -4.25 6.36
C ILE A 11 -3.34 -3.25 5.55
N GLY A 12 -2.56 -2.39 6.22
CA GLY A 12 -1.62 -1.47 5.54
C GLY A 12 -0.56 -2.23 4.73
N GLY A 13 -0.01 -3.31 5.29
CA GLY A 13 0.94 -4.18 4.59
C GLY A 13 0.35 -4.88 3.35
N ILE A 14 -0.88 -5.39 3.47
CA ILE A 14 -1.57 -6.03 2.33
C ILE A 14 -1.87 -5.01 1.23
N ALA A 15 -2.32 -3.80 1.59
CA ALA A 15 -2.54 -2.72 0.63
C ALA A 15 -1.24 -2.32 -0.08
N LEU A 16 -0.13 -2.22 0.65
CA LEU A 16 1.18 -1.89 0.08
C LEU A 16 1.65 -2.95 -0.92
N VAL A 17 1.56 -4.24 -0.56
CA VAL A 17 1.92 -5.35 -1.47
C VAL A 17 1.01 -5.36 -2.70
N GLY A 18 -0.29 -5.12 -2.52
CA GLY A 18 -1.26 -5.04 -3.63
C GLY A 18 -0.89 -3.95 -4.63
N PHE A 19 -0.62 -2.72 -4.16
CA PHE A 19 -0.22 -1.61 -5.02
C PHE A 19 1.16 -1.81 -5.65
N MET A 20 2.09 -2.48 -4.96
CA MET A 20 3.39 -2.83 -5.52
C MET A 20 3.27 -3.81 -6.69
N PHE A 21 2.43 -4.86 -6.56
CA PHE A 21 2.15 -5.79 -7.66
C PHE A 21 1.40 -5.14 -8.81
N LEU A 22 0.44 -4.26 -8.51
CA LEU A 22 -0.29 -3.50 -9.53
C LEU A 22 0.65 -2.58 -10.32
N GLY A 23 1.50 -1.83 -9.63
CA GLY A 23 2.47 -0.94 -10.25
C GLY A 23 3.51 -1.71 -11.07
N ALA A 24 4.09 -2.78 -10.52
CA ALA A 24 5.04 -3.62 -11.24
C ALA A 24 4.41 -4.31 -12.46
N GLY A 25 3.16 -4.78 -12.34
CA GLY A 25 2.41 -5.38 -13.44
C GLY A 25 2.14 -4.40 -14.57
N ILE A 26 1.71 -3.18 -14.24
CA ILE A 26 1.55 -2.09 -15.23
C ILE A 26 2.92 -1.76 -15.85
N GLY A 27 3.97 -1.62 -15.05
CA GLY A 27 5.34 -1.36 -15.54
C GLY A 27 5.88 -2.44 -16.47
N MET A 28 5.49 -3.70 -16.27
CA MET A 28 5.88 -4.82 -17.13
C MET A 28 5.28 -4.70 -18.53
N ILE A 29 4.02 -4.24 -18.64
CA ILE A 29 3.36 -4.01 -19.94
C ILE A 29 4.08 -2.93 -20.75
N PHE A 30 4.60 -1.89 -20.09
CA PHE A 30 5.33 -0.80 -20.73
C PHE A 30 6.84 -1.04 -20.86
N ASN A 31 7.34 -2.27 -20.56
CA ASN A 31 8.77 -2.61 -20.55
C ASN A 31 9.61 -1.71 -19.60
N LYS A 32 8.96 -1.07 -18.64
CA LYS A 32 9.52 -0.10 -17.69
C LYS A 32 9.16 -0.51 -16.27
N VAL A 33 9.54 -1.74 -15.90
CA VAL A 33 9.23 -2.35 -14.60
C VAL A 33 9.71 -1.48 -13.43
N GLN A 34 10.86 -0.82 -13.58
CA GLN A 34 11.43 0.08 -12.57
C GLN A 34 10.50 1.27 -12.28
N ILE A 35 9.90 1.86 -13.32
CA ILE A 35 8.98 2.99 -13.20
C ILE A 35 7.66 2.51 -12.60
N GLY A 36 7.13 1.38 -13.07
CA GLY A 36 5.91 0.80 -12.52
C GLY A 36 6.04 0.42 -11.05
N GLY A 37 7.17 -0.19 -10.65
CA GLY A 37 7.46 -0.50 -9.26
C GLY A 37 7.56 0.76 -8.39
N ALA A 38 8.23 1.81 -8.87
CA ALA A 38 8.32 3.09 -8.16
C ALA A 38 6.95 3.75 -7.96
N ILE A 39 6.09 3.71 -8.99
CA ILE A 39 4.70 4.20 -8.91
C ILE A 39 3.90 3.34 -7.92
N GLY A 40 4.02 2.02 -7.99
CA GLY A 40 3.33 1.09 -7.08
C GLY A 40 3.72 1.28 -5.63
N MET A 41 5.01 1.52 -5.35
CA MET A 41 5.49 1.87 -4.00
C MET A 41 4.92 3.21 -3.53
N GLY A 42 4.95 4.24 -4.39
CA GLY A 42 4.42 5.57 -4.07
C GLY A 42 2.94 5.53 -3.69
N ILE A 43 2.11 4.84 -4.50
CA ILE A 43 0.67 4.70 -4.22
C ILE A 43 0.45 3.84 -2.96
N GLY A 44 1.24 2.78 -2.77
CA GLY A 44 1.17 1.92 -1.58
C GLY A 44 1.42 2.67 -0.27
N PHE A 45 2.40 3.59 -0.25
CA PHE A 45 2.66 4.44 0.91
C PHE A 45 1.52 5.42 1.19
N ILE A 46 0.93 6.04 0.16
CA ILE A 46 -0.21 6.94 0.31
C ILE A 46 -1.43 6.17 0.86
N ALA A 47 -1.73 4.99 0.31
CA ALA A 47 -2.82 4.15 0.78
C ALA A 47 -2.64 3.74 2.25
N MET A 48 -1.43 3.31 2.63
CA MET A 48 -1.11 2.97 4.01
C MET A 48 -1.24 4.19 4.93
N ALA A 49 -0.78 5.37 4.51
CA ALA A 49 -0.95 6.61 5.26
C ALA A 49 -2.43 6.99 5.43
N SER A 50 -3.25 6.86 4.38
CA SER A 50 -4.70 7.11 4.45
C SER A 50 -5.42 6.11 5.36
N ILE A 51 -5.05 4.83 5.34
CA ILE A 51 -5.61 3.81 6.24
C ILE A 51 -5.26 4.12 7.69
N ILE A 52 -3.99 4.44 7.98
CA ILE A 52 -3.54 4.81 9.33
C ILE A 52 -4.25 6.08 9.78
N PHE A 53 -4.37 7.08 8.91
CA PHE A 53 -5.05 8.35 9.21
C PHE A 53 -6.54 8.14 9.50
N TYR A 54 -7.26 7.40 8.65
CA TYR A 54 -8.67 7.10 8.83
C TYR A 54 -8.90 6.32 10.13
N TYR A 55 -8.06 5.33 10.40
CA TYR A 55 -8.16 4.51 11.61
C TYR A 55 -7.81 5.28 12.89
N ASN A 56 -6.91 6.26 12.82
CA ASN A 56 -6.62 7.15 13.95
C ASN A 56 -7.72 8.20 14.20
N ARG A 57 -8.58 8.46 13.22
CA ARG A 57 -9.64 9.48 13.34
C ARG A 57 -10.90 8.95 14.04
N GLU A 58 -11.09 7.63 14.11
CA GLU A 58 -12.15 6.97 14.91
C GLU A 58 -11.69 6.62 16.34
N ARG A 59 -10.53 7.12 16.78
CA ARG A 59 -10.00 6.99 18.15
C ARG A 59 -9.91 8.37 18.81
#